data_AF-A0A085VQU7-F1
#
_entry.id   AF-A0A085VQU7-F1
#
_cell.length_a   1.000
_cell.length_b   1.000
_cell.length_c   1.000
_cell.angle_alpha   90.00
_cell.angle_beta   90.00
_cell.angle_gamma   90.00
#
_symmetry.space_group_name_H-M   'P 1'
#
loop_
_entity.id
_entity.type
_entity.pdbx_description
1 polymer ?
#
loop_
_entity_poly.entity_id
_entity_poly.type
_entity_poly.pdbx_seq_one_letter_code
_entity_poly.pdbx_strand_id
1 'polypeptide(L)'
;MNPMLALRQYQKIGSQAQTSEASPHRLVQMLMQGGLDRIAQAKGAMARKDLPNKGIFIGKAIGIIGGLREGLDLEKDPSDALRNQDNLYHFMMKRLTEANVKNDPQMLDEVAGLLITVKEGWDAIADQQNQ
;
A
#
# COMPACT_ATOMS: atom_id res chain seq x y z
N MET A 1 0.31 -13.45 8.03
CA MET A 1 0.46 -11.97 7.98
C MET A 1 0.51 -11.44 9.40
N ASN A 2 1.50 -10.61 9.77
CA ASN A 2 1.66 -10.14 11.16
C ASN A 2 0.87 -8.83 11.42
N PRO A 3 -0.23 -8.86 12.18
CA PRO A 3 -1.14 -7.72 12.36
C PRO A 3 -0.51 -6.49 13.02
N MET A 4 0.41 -6.75 13.95
CA MET A 4 1.01 -5.73 14.80
C MET A 4 1.96 -4.81 14.03
N LEU A 5 2.53 -5.30 12.93
CA LEU A 5 3.38 -4.51 12.04
C LEU A 5 2.55 -3.59 11.14
N ALA A 6 1.42 -4.09 10.61
CA ALA A 6 0.48 -3.28 9.83
C ALA A 6 -0.06 -2.10 10.66
N LEU A 7 -0.39 -2.33 11.94
CA LEU A 7 -0.82 -1.28 12.86
C LEU A 7 0.24 -0.19 13.07
N ARG A 8 1.49 -0.60 13.32
CA ARG A 8 2.61 0.35 13.54
C ARG A 8 2.88 1.21 12.31
N GLN A 9 2.79 0.63 11.11
CA GLN A 9 3.02 1.39 9.89
C GLN A 9 1.88 2.36 9.61
N TYR A 10 0.63 1.93 9.81
CA TYR A 10 -0.55 2.79 9.70
C TYR A 10 -0.45 4.02 10.63
N GLN A 11 -0.08 3.81 11.89
CA GLN A 11 0.10 4.90 12.88
C GLN A 11 1.17 5.93 12.46
N LYS A 12 2.25 5.50 11.78
CA LYS A 12 3.31 6.41 11.30
C LYS A 12 2.90 7.33 10.15
N ILE A 13 1.85 6.99 9.39
CA ILE A 13 1.46 7.71 8.16
C ILE A 13 0.59 8.95 8.43
N GLY A 14 0.26 9.22 9.70
CA GLY A 14 -0.35 10.48 10.13
C GLY A 14 -1.81 10.38 10.59
N SER A 15 -2.34 9.19 10.79
CA SER A 15 -3.64 9.03 11.48
C SER A 15 -3.40 9.02 12.99
N GLN A 16 -3.89 10.04 13.71
CA GLN A 16 -4.17 9.94 15.14
C GLN A 16 -5.30 8.92 15.35
N ALA A 17 -5.01 7.64 15.16
CA ALA A 17 -5.94 6.57 15.47
C ALA A 17 -5.98 6.45 16.99
N GLN A 18 -6.90 7.21 17.61
CA GLN A 18 -7.39 6.93 18.95
C GLN A 18 -7.70 5.42 18.99
N THR A 19 -6.90 4.67 19.76
CA THR A 19 -7.22 3.34 20.31
C THR A 19 -8.21 2.53 19.44
N SER A 20 -7.81 2.15 18.23
CA SER A 20 -8.75 1.51 17.31
C SER A 20 -8.77 0.00 17.57
N GLU A 21 -9.92 -0.52 18.04
CA GLU A 21 -10.32 -1.93 18.09
C GLU A 21 -10.43 -2.60 16.69
N ALA A 22 -9.74 -2.05 15.68
CA ALA A 22 -9.79 -2.56 14.32
C ALA A 22 -9.09 -3.92 14.25
N SER A 23 -9.79 -4.91 13.68
CA SER A 23 -9.21 -6.23 13.45
C SER A 23 -7.94 -6.15 12.58
N PRO A 24 -7.01 -7.10 12.71
CA PRO A 24 -5.86 -7.26 11.82
C PRO A 24 -6.18 -7.07 10.33
N HIS A 25 -7.28 -7.68 9.90
CA HIS A 25 -7.76 -7.61 8.53
C HIS A 25 -8.12 -6.17 8.14
N ARG A 26 -8.86 -5.46 9.00
CA ARG A 26 -9.27 -4.08 8.77
C ARG A 26 -8.09 -3.12 8.68
N LEU A 27 -7.06 -3.34 9.49
CA LEU A 27 -5.83 -2.53 9.44
C LEU A 27 -5.13 -2.63 8.09
N VAL A 28 -5.07 -3.84 7.51
CA VAL A 28 -4.50 -4.06 6.18
C VAL A 28 -5.34 -3.34 5.11
N GLN A 29 -6.67 -3.41 5.17
CA GLN A 29 -7.57 -2.67 4.27
C GLN A 29 -7.32 -1.15 4.35
N MET A 30 -7.20 -0.61 5.56
CA MET A 30 -6.95 0.82 5.79
C MET A 30 -5.57 1.23 5.28
N LEU A 31 -4.56 0.36 5.41
CA LEU A 31 -3.22 0.59 4.90
C LEU A 31 -3.21 0.60 3.36
N MET A 32 -3.89 -0.34 2.70
CA MET A 32 -4.07 -0.36 1.24
C MET A 32 -4.79 0.89 0.74
N GLN A 33 -5.89 1.29 1.41
CA GLN A 33 -6.61 2.53 1.09
C GLN A 33 -5.70 3.76 1.23
N GLY A 34 -4.94 3.84 2.32
CA GLY A 34 -3.96 4.91 2.51
C GLY A 34 -2.92 4.94 1.38
N GLY A 35 -2.50 3.78 0.86
CA GLY A 35 -1.61 3.70 -0.30
C GLY A 35 -2.21 4.33 -1.54
N LEU A 36 -3.45 3.96 -1.88
CA LEU A 36 -4.20 4.53 -3.00
C LEU A 36 -4.38 6.04 -2.87
N ASP A 37 -4.72 6.53 -1.68
CA ASP A 37 -4.89 7.95 -1.42
C ASP A 37 -3.60 8.73 -1.68
N ARG A 38 -2.43 8.18 -1.30
CA ARG A 38 -1.13 8.82 -1.53
C ARG A 38 -0.73 8.80 -3.01
N ILE A 39 -1.07 7.73 -3.73
CA ILE A 39 -0.86 7.67 -5.19
C ILE A 39 -1.70 8.75 -5.90
N ALA A 40 -2.98 8.89 -5.52
CA ALA A 40 -3.86 9.93 -6.06
C ALA A 40 -3.34 11.35 -5.75
N GLN A 41 -2.88 11.59 -4.52
CA GLN A 41 -2.27 12.87 -4.12
C GLN A 41 -0.98 13.17 -4.91
N ALA A 42 -0.13 12.16 -5.15
CA ALA A 42 1.05 12.30 -5.99
C ALA A 42 0.70 12.68 -7.42
N LYS A 43 -0.31 12.03 -8.02
CA LYS A 43 -0.81 12.36 -9.36
C LYS A 43 -1.36 13.79 -9.43
N GLY A 44 -2.12 14.22 -8.42
CA GLY A 44 -2.58 15.60 -8.31
C GLY A 44 -1.44 16.61 -8.20
N ALA A 45 -0.39 16.30 -7.44
CA ALA A 45 0.80 17.14 -7.32
C ALA A 45 1.57 17.23 -8.66
N MET A 46 1.70 16.12 -9.40
CA MET A 46 2.27 16.11 -10.76
C MET A 46 1.50 17.04 -11.70
N ALA A 47 0.16 16.95 -11.72
CA ALA A 47 -0.68 17.79 -12.57
C ALA A 47 -0.51 19.29 -12.31
N ARG A 48 -0.26 19.67 -11.05
CA ARG A 48 0.00 21.06 -10.63
C ARG A 48 1.48 21.46 -10.71
N LYS A 49 2.37 20.59 -11.19
CA LYS A 49 3.83 20.80 -11.21
C LYS A 49 4.43 21.03 -9.81
N ASP A 50 3.78 20.53 -8.78
CA ASP A 50 4.22 20.61 -7.38
C ASP A 50 5.19 19.46 -7.08
N LEU A 51 6.45 19.64 -7.48
CA LEU A 51 7.49 18.63 -7.35
C LEU A 51 7.81 18.24 -5.88
N PRO A 52 7.86 19.18 -4.91
CA PRO A 52 8.08 18.82 -3.51
C PRO A 52 7.00 17.90 -2.96
N ASN A 53 5.73 18.25 -3.13
CA ASN A 53 4.64 17.41 -2.61
C ASN A 53 4.51 16.10 -3.39
N LYS A 54 4.80 16.08 -4.69
CA LYS A 54 4.91 14.84 -5.46
C LYS A 54 5.87 13.86 -4.78
N GLY A 55 7.10 14.30 -4.49
CA GLY A 55 8.11 13.45 -3.84
C GLY A 55 7.66 12.93 -2.48
N ILE A 56 7.03 13.79 -1.67
CA ILE A 56 6.47 13.41 -0.36
C ILE A 56 5.39 12.33 -0.50
N PHE A 57 4.44 12.52 -1.41
CA PHE A 57 3.33 11.57 -1.57
C PHE A 57 3.78 10.23 -2.16
N ILE A 58 4.68 10.24 -3.14
CA ILE A 58 5.26 8.99 -3.66
C ILE A 58 6.06 8.26 -2.58
N GLY A 59 6.89 8.97 -1.81
CA GLY A 59 7.65 8.36 -0.70
C GLY A 59 6.73 7.72 0.34
N LYS A 60 5.61 8.37 0.67
CA LYS A 60 4.59 7.80 1.57
C LYS A 60 3.93 6.54 0.97
N ALA A 61 3.59 6.55 -0.31
CA ALA A 61 3.03 5.38 -0.99
C ALA A 61 4.02 4.18 -0.98
N ILE A 62 5.31 4.43 -1.26
CA ILE A 62 6.37 3.41 -1.17
C ILE A 62 6.47 2.86 0.25
N GLY A 63 6.46 3.71 1.28
CA GLY A 63 6.53 3.27 2.68
C GLY A 63 5.33 2.43 3.14
N ILE A 64 4.14 2.70 2.59
CA ILE A 64 2.93 1.91 2.81
C ILE A 64 3.06 0.52 2.20
N ILE A 65 3.44 0.46 0.92
CA ILE A 65 3.60 -0.82 0.20
C ILE A 65 4.74 -1.64 0.82
N GLY A 66 5.83 -0.99 1.24
CA GLY A 66 6.90 -1.63 2.01
C GLY A 66 6.40 -2.24 3.32
N GLY A 67 5.53 -1.54 4.06
CA GLY A 67 4.91 -2.09 5.27
C GLY A 67 3.97 -3.26 5.00
N LEU A 68 3.21 -3.24 3.90
CA LEU A 68 2.38 -4.38 3.48
C LEU A 68 3.26 -5.61 3.16
N ARG A 69 4.39 -5.38 2.47
CA ARG A 69 5.38 -6.39 2.14
C ARG A 69 6.04 -7.00 3.37
N GLU A 70 6.49 -6.17 4.32
CA GLU A 70 7.04 -6.62 5.61
C GLU A 70 6.01 -7.39 6.45
N GLY A 71 4.72 -7.16 6.23
CA GLY A 71 3.64 -7.91 6.88
C GLY A 71 3.47 -9.35 6.37
N LEU A 72 4.05 -9.70 5.21
CA LEU A 72 4.06 -11.05 4.67
C LEU A 72 4.99 -11.93 5.51
N ASP A 73 4.47 -13.03 6.04
CA ASP A 73 5.23 -13.94 6.91
C ASP A 73 5.79 -15.10 6.08
N LEU A 74 6.75 -14.77 5.20
CA LEU A 74 7.37 -15.73 4.27
C LEU A 74 8.19 -16.82 4.99
N GLU A 75 8.60 -16.56 6.25
CA GLU A 75 9.32 -17.53 7.07
C GLU A 75 8.37 -18.63 7.61
N LYS A 76 7.13 -18.26 7.95
CA LYS A 76 6.13 -19.23 8.43
C LYS A 76 5.36 -19.90 7.30
N ASP A 77 5.21 -19.24 6.16
CA ASP A 77 4.54 -19.79 4.99
C ASP A 77 5.30 -19.40 3.71
N PRO A 78 6.15 -20.30 3.18
CA PRO A 78 6.94 -20.04 1.98
C PRO A 78 6.16 -20.38 0.68
N SER A 79 4.84 -20.36 0.70
CA SER A 79 4.00 -20.65 -0.48
C SER A 79 4.29 -19.75 -1.67
N ASP A 80 4.10 -20.30 -2.87
CA ASP A 80 4.27 -19.56 -4.12
C ASP A 80 3.35 -18.34 -4.20
N ALA A 81 2.17 -18.41 -3.59
CA ALA A 81 1.23 -17.29 -3.51
C ALA A 81 1.85 -16.08 -2.76
N LEU A 82 2.46 -16.31 -1.59
CA LEU A 82 3.10 -15.24 -0.82
C LEU A 82 4.36 -14.71 -1.51
N ARG A 83 5.12 -15.57 -2.18
CA ARG A 83 6.28 -15.15 -3.01
C ARG A 83 5.85 -14.25 -4.17
N ASN A 84 4.77 -14.61 -4.86
CA ASN A 84 4.21 -13.78 -5.93
C ASN A 84 3.70 -12.43 -5.39
N GLN A 85 3.08 -12.43 -4.21
CA GLN A 85 2.65 -11.20 -3.55
C GLN A 85 3.83 -10.30 -3.15
N ASP A 86 4.92 -10.88 -2.63
CA ASP A 86 6.15 -10.15 -2.31
C ASP A 86 6.75 -9.49 -3.56
N ASN A 87 6.87 -10.26 -4.64
CA ASN A 87 7.37 -9.78 -5.93
C ASN A 87 6.49 -8.65 -6.49
N LEU A 88 5.17 -8.77 -6.36
CA LEU A 88 4.23 -7.73 -6.80
C LEU A 88 4.43 -6.43 -6.03
N TYR A 89 4.56 -6.49 -4.70
CA TYR A 89 4.82 -5.29 -3.89
C TYR A 89 6.20 -4.68 -4.20
N HIS A 90 7.22 -5.51 -4.40
CA HIS A 90 8.54 -5.04 -4.83
C HIS A 90 8.47 -4.31 -6.18
N PHE A 91 7.75 -4.88 -7.14
CA PHE A 91 7.51 -4.26 -8.45
C PHE A 91 6.82 -2.90 -8.32
N MET A 92 5.74 -2.80 -7.54
CA MET A 92 5.03 -1.55 -7.30
C MET A 92 5.94 -0.47 -6.71
N MET A 93 6.77 -0.80 -5.71
CA MET A 93 7.70 0.15 -5.10
C MET A 93 8.74 0.67 -6.10
N LYS A 94 9.29 -0.22 -6.94
CA LYS A 94 10.21 0.17 -8.01
C LYS A 94 9.52 1.08 -9.03
N ARG A 95 8.30 0.73 -9.44
CA ARG A 95 7.51 1.49 -10.41
C ARG A 95 7.15 2.90 -9.90
N LEU A 96 6.78 3.04 -8.62
CA LEU A 96 6.57 4.34 -7.98
C LEU A 96 7.85 5.20 -7.97
N THR A 97 9.00 4.58 -7.71
CA THR A 97 10.30 5.28 -7.75
C THR A 97 10.61 5.77 -9.17
N GLU A 98 10.40 4.93 -10.17
CA GLU A 98 10.56 5.31 -11.58
C GLU A 98 9.58 6.41 -12.00
N ALA A 99 8.32 6.36 -11.53
CA ALA A 99 7.30 7.38 -11.79
C ALA A 99 7.73 8.74 -11.24
N ASN A 100 8.39 8.76 -10.08
CA ASN A 100 8.94 9.99 -9.50
C ASN A 100 10.03 10.60 -10.38
N VAL A 101 10.99 9.77 -10.82
CA VAL A 101 12.15 10.17 -11.63
C VAL A 101 11.72 10.65 -13.02
N LYS A 102 10.83 9.90 -13.67
CA LYS A 102 10.33 10.21 -15.03
C LYS A 102 9.22 11.24 -15.05
N ASN A 103 8.66 11.56 -13.88
CA ASN A 103 7.48 12.42 -13.74
C ASN A 103 6.27 11.91 -14.56
N ASP A 104 6.07 10.58 -14.56
CA ASP A 104 5.09 9.89 -15.40
C ASP A 104 3.86 9.48 -14.58
N PRO A 105 2.68 10.11 -14.80
CA PRO A 105 1.47 9.77 -14.08
C PRO A 105 0.84 8.43 -14.50
N GLN A 106 1.14 7.89 -15.69
CA GLN A 106 0.61 6.60 -16.13
C GLN A 106 1.21 5.46 -15.29
N MET A 107 2.47 5.62 -14.86
CA MET A 107 3.12 4.68 -13.95
C MET A 107 2.47 4.70 -12.55
N LEU A 108 1.90 5.83 -12.12
CA LEU A 108 1.11 5.89 -10.88
C LEU A 108 -0.23 5.16 -11.05
N ASP A 109 -0.89 5.32 -12.21
CA ASP A 109 -2.14 4.63 -12.52
C ASP A 109 -1.98 3.11 -12.55
N GLU A 110 -0.87 2.62 -13.11
CA GLU A 110 -0.52 1.19 -13.11
C GLU A 110 -0.42 0.64 -11.68
N VAL A 111 0.33 1.31 -10.80
CA VAL A 111 0.45 0.87 -9.40
C VAL A 111 -0.89 0.97 -8.66
N ALA A 112 -1.68 2.02 -8.90
CA ALA A 112 -3.01 2.13 -8.31
C ALA A 112 -3.91 0.97 -8.73
N GLY A 113 -3.94 0.61 -10.02
CA GLY A 113 -4.71 -0.53 -10.53
C GLY A 113 -4.31 -1.85 -9.87
N LEU A 114 -3.01 -2.12 -9.79
CA LEU A 114 -2.52 -3.34 -9.13
C LEU A 114 -2.90 -3.37 -7.63
N LEU A 115 -2.79 -2.24 -6.93
CA LEU A 115 -3.11 -2.17 -5.50
C LEU A 115 -4.62 -2.29 -5.26
N ILE A 116 -5.46 -1.77 -6.17
CA ILE A 116 -6.92 -1.98 -6.15
C ILE A 116 -7.24 -3.47 -6.27
N THR A 117 -6.66 -4.17 -7.25
CA THR A 117 -6.90 -5.62 -7.41
C THR A 117 -6.51 -6.43 -6.18
N VAL A 118 -5.36 -6.11 -5.56
CA VAL A 118 -4.95 -6.75 -4.30
C VAL A 118 -5.95 -6.44 -3.18
N LYS A 119 -6.41 -5.19 -3.09
CA LYS A 119 -7.39 -4.76 -2.09
C LYS A 119 -8.74 -5.46 -2.28
N GLU A 120 -9.24 -5.60 -3.49
CA GLU A 120 -10.48 -6.32 -3.81
C GLU A 120 -10.40 -7.79 -3.39
N GLY A 121 -9.28 -8.45 -3.71
CA GLY A 121 -9.03 -9.83 -3.26
C GLY A 121 -8.98 -9.96 -1.74
N TRP A 122 -8.41 -8.98 -1.05
CA TRP A 122 -8.39 -8.94 0.41
C TRP A 122 -9.79 -8.70 1.01
N ASP A 123 -10.54 -7.74 0.48
CA ASP A 123 -11.89 -7.40 0.94
C ASP A 123 -12.83 -8.62 0.83
N ALA A 124 -12.70 -9.42 -0.24
CA ALA A 124 -13.51 -10.64 -0.44
C ALA A 124 -13.27 -11.72 0.64
N ILE A 125 -12.11 -11.77 1.29
CA ILE A 125 -11.81 -12.73 2.36
C ILE A 125 -12.57 -12.37 3.65
N ALA A 126 -12.72 -11.07 3.96
CA ALA A 126 -13.49 -10.65 5.14
C ALA A 126 -14.97 -11.01 5.03
N ASP A 127 -15.54 -10.91 3.83
CA ASP A 127 -16.95 -11.23 3.60
C ASP A 127 -17.24 -12.73 3.82
N GLN A 128 -16.26 -13.60 3.61
CA GLN A 128 -16.38 -15.04 3.87
C GLN A 128 -16.24 -15.41 5.36
N GLN A 129 -15.56 -14.61 6.17
CA GLN A 129 -15.38 -14.89 7.61
C GLN A 129 -16.56 -14.41 8.47
N ASN A 130 -17.41 -13.52 7.93
CA ASN A 130 -18.60 -12.99 8.59
C ASN A 130 -19.91 -13.72 8.17
N GLN A 131 -19.82 -14.80 7.40
CA GLN A 131 -20.92 -15.70 7.05
C GLN A 131 -20.80 -17.02 7.83
#